data_AF-A0A2X1K3Z4-F1
#
_entry.id   AF-A0A2X1K3Z4-F1
#
_cell.length_a   1.000
_cell.length_b   1.000
_cell.length_c   1.000
_cell.angle_alpha   90.00
_cell.angle_beta   90.00
_cell.angle_gamma   90.00
#
_symmetry.space_group_name_H-M   'P 1'
#
loop_
_entity.id
_entity.type
_entity.pdbx_description
1 polymer ?
#
loop_
_entity_poly.entity_id
_entity_poly.type
_entity_poly.pdbx_seq_one_letter_code
_entity_poly.pdbx_strand_id
1 'polypeptide(L)'
;MVFCGNHPFDETLTKKMRIARRAESGGYMKIKNVRYDSQDWQSFIHYLWPLQWTNVETPLNDELNEKLFILSKGNIGLAQMIYRGAQLKVIGSGNEIITGAVLSASVPVLVSHTEEYKDTPLPGGRD
;
A
#
# COMPACT_ATOMS: atom_id res chain seq x y z
N MET A 1 16.00 -15.74 -12.95
CA MET A 1 14.59 -16.01 -12.64
C MET A 1 14.26 -15.24 -11.37
N VAL A 2 13.22 -14.42 -11.37
CA VAL A 2 12.82 -13.58 -10.22
C VAL A 2 11.51 -14.12 -9.67
N PHE A 3 11.49 -14.43 -8.38
CA PHE A 3 10.28 -14.88 -7.67
C PHE A 3 9.79 -13.75 -6.77
N CYS A 4 8.50 -13.42 -6.86
CA CYS A 4 7.84 -12.42 -6.03
C CYS A 4 6.62 -13.05 -5.37
N GLY A 5 6.44 -12.84 -4.08
CA GLY A 5 5.31 -13.39 -3.32
C GLY A 5 5.05 -12.63 -2.04
N ASN A 6 3.90 -12.90 -1.42
CA ASN A 6 3.53 -12.34 -0.12
C ASN A 6 4.33 -13.03 1.01
N HIS A 7 4.30 -12.49 2.23
CA HIS A 7 5.07 -13.06 3.34
C HIS A 7 4.93 -14.60 3.55
N PRO A 8 3.74 -15.23 3.43
CA PRO A 8 3.64 -16.69 3.55
C PRO A 8 4.29 -17.45 2.37
N PHE A 9 4.59 -16.79 1.26
CA PHE A 9 5.33 -17.37 0.14
C PHE A 9 6.70 -17.87 0.58
N ASP A 10 7.40 -17.14 1.46
CA ASP A 10 8.74 -17.53 1.95
C ASP A 10 8.72 -18.93 2.58
N GLU A 11 7.77 -19.18 3.49
CA GLU A 11 7.67 -20.48 4.19
C GLU A 11 7.36 -21.63 3.22
N THR A 12 6.50 -21.38 2.25
CA THR A 12 6.16 -22.37 1.22
C THR A 12 7.32 -22.64 0.28
N LEU A 13 8.08 -21.60 -0.06
CA LEU A 13 9.25 -21.65 -0.95
C LEU A 13 10.38 -22.46 -0.28
N THR A 14 10.68 -22.17 0.98
CA THR A 14 11.72 -22.86 1.75
C THR A 14 11.37 -24.35 1.99
N LYS A 15 10.09 -24.69 2.21
CA LYS A 15 9.68 -26.08 2.48
C LYS A 15 9.62 -26.97 1.24
N LYS A 16 9.27 -26.44 0.05
CA LYS A 16 8.82 -27.28 -1.08
C LYS A 16 9.72 -27.32 -2.31
N MET A 17 10.75 -26.47 -2.46
CA MET A 17 11.51 -26.42 -3.72
C MET A 17 13.04 -26.57 -3.59
N ARG A 18 13.57 -27.60 -4.25
CA ARG A 18 15.03 -27.76 -4.56
C ARG A 18 15.57 -26.62 -5.43
N ILE A 19 14.71 -25.90 -6.15
CA ILE A 19 15.03 -24.72 -6.98
C ILE A 19 15.25 -23.46 -6.12
N ALA A 20 14.58 -23.34 -4.97
CA ALA A 20 14.70 -22.18 -4.08
C ALA A 20 16.15 -21.95 -3.62
N ARG A 21 16.87 -23.01 -3.24
CA ARG A 21 18.30 -22.91 -2.88
C ARG A 21 19.21 -22.41 -4.01
N ARG A 22 18.90 -22.70 -5.29
CA ARG A 22 19.64 -22.17 -6.45
C ARG A 22 19.22 -20.74 -6.83
N ALA A 23 18.02 -20.33 -6.44
CA ALA A 23 17.56 -18.95 -6.61
C ALA A 23 18.12 -18.04 -5.50
N GLU A 24 18.21 -18.55 -4.26
CA GLU A 24 18.78 -17.85 -3.10
C GLU A 24 20.27 -17.54 -3.24
N SER A 25 21.04 -18.31 -4.04
CA SER A 25 22.44 -17.97 -4.33
C SER A 25 22.60 -16.64 -5.09
N GLY A 26 21.51 -16.09 -5.65
CA GLY A 26 21.46 -14.74 -6.23
C GLY A 26 21.02 -13.64 -5.25
N GLY A 27 20.76 -13.97 -3.98
CA GLY A 27 20.26 -13.06 -2.95
C GLY A 27 18.73 -13.09 -2.80
N TYR A 28 18.27 -12.87 -1.57
CA TYR A 28 16.86 -12.75 -1.21
C TYR A 28 16.62 -11.36 -0.58
N MET A 29 15.58 -10.67 -1.04
CA MET A 29 15.23 -9.34 -0.53
C MET A 29 13.82 -9.36 0.04
N LYS A 30 13.71 -9.08 1.33
CA LYS A 30 12.42 -8.86 2.00
C LYS A 30 12.13 -7.37 2.06
N ILE A 31 11.21 -6.92 1.21
CA ILE A 31 10.72 -5.54 1.24
C ILE A 31 9.72 -5.44 2.41
N LYS A 32 10.05 -4.61 3.40
CA LYS A 32 9.16 -4.29 4.53
C LYS A 32 8.33 -3.06 4.19
N ASN A 33 7.21 -2.88 4.89
CA ASN A 33 6.47 -1.62 4.83
C ASN A 33 7.39 -0.48 5.28
N VAL A 34 7.27 0.67 4.62
CA VAL A 34 8.03 1.85 4.99
C VAL A 34 7.48 2.44 6.28
N ARG A 35 8.37 3.02 7.09
CA ARG A 35 7.99 3.74 8.31
C ARG A 35 7.63 5.18 7.93
N TYR A 36 6.73 5.81 8.67
CA TYR A 36 6.31 7.19 8.39
C TYR A 36 7.49 8.17 8.45
N ASP A 37 8.34 8.01 9.46
CA ASP A 37 9.53 8.81 9.72
C ASP A 37 10.73 8.45 8.82
N SER A 38 10.56 7.50 7.87
CA SER A 38 11.66 7.13 6.99
C SER A 38 11.81 8.09 5.81
N GLN A 39 13.06 8.30 5.39
CA GLN A 39 13.37 9.04 4.17
C GLN A 39 12.65 8.45 2.95
N ASP A 40 12.46 7.13 2.92
CA ASP A 40 11.77 6.44 1.81
C ASP A 40 10.33 6.93 1.66
N TRP A 41 9.57 7.00 2.76
CA TRP A 41 8.18 7.49 2.72
C TRP A 41 8.12 8.97 2.39
N GLN A 42 8.94 9.79 3.05
CA GLN A 42 8.93 11.24 2.85
C GLN A 42 9.32 11.60 1.40
N SER A 43 10.34 10.94 0.84
CA SER A 43 10.72 11.13 -0.56
C SER A 43 9.60 10.67 -1.50
N PHE A 44 9.02 9.50 -1.24
CA PHE A 44 7.92 8.95 -2.03
C PHE A 44 6.73 9.91 -2.10
N ILE A 45 6.26 10.42 -0.95
CA ILE A 45 5.08 11.29 -0.92
C ILE A 45 5.35 12.62 -1.62
N HIS A 46 6.56 13.18 -1.46
CA HIS A 46 6.95 14.41 -2.15
C HIS A 46 7.03 14.27 -3.67
N TYR A 47 7.35 13.09 -4.20
CA TYR A 47 7.29 12.83 -5.64
C TYR A 47 5.88 12.46 -6.13
N LEU A 48 5.09 11.79 -5.30
CA LEU A 48 3.72 11.39 -5.67
C LEU A 48 2.79 12.60 -5.72
N TRP A 49 2.88 13.48 -4.73
CA TRP A 49 1.88 14.53 -4.51
C TRP A 49 1.73 15.52 -5.67
N PRO A 50 2.80 15.99 -6.33
CA PRO A 50 2.67 16.88 -7.50
C PRO A 50 1.94 16.26 -8.69
N LEU A 51 1.73 14.94 -8.71
CA LEU A 51 1.00 14.24 -9.77
C LEU A 51 -0.52 14.37 -9.58
N GLN A 52 -1.02 15.61 -9.57
CA GLN A 52 -2.45 15.94 -9.53
C GLN A 52 -2.98 16.24 -10.92
N TRP A 53 -4.05 15.56 -11.31
CA TRP A 53 -4.83 15.87 -12.51
C TRP A 53 -6.09 16.70 -12.20
N THR A 54 -6.16 17.27 -10.99
CA THR A 54 -7.27 18.11 -10.54
C THR A 54 -7.08 19.55 -10.99
N ASN A 55 -8.18 20.24 -11.30
CA ASN A 55 -8.18 21.64 -11.69
C ASN A 55 -7.78 22.59 -10.54
N VAL A 56 -7.93 22.14 -9.30
CA VAL A 56 -7.46 22.85 -8.10
C VAL A 56 -6.32 22.04 -7.48
N GLU A 57 -5.12 22.61 -7.49
CA GLU A 57 -3.96 21.99 -6.85
C GLU A 57 -4.09 22.12 -5.33
N THR A 58 -4.00 20.99 -4.64
CA THR A 58 -4.01 20.93 -3.18
C THR A 58 -2.58 20.73 -2.69
N PRO A 59 -1.96 21.69 -1.96
CA PRO A 59 -0.62 21.51 -1.44
C PRO A 59 -0.56 20.38 -0.41
N LEU A 60 0.56 19.66 -0.38
CA LEU A 60 0.80 18.64 0.65
C LEU A 60 0.99 19.33 1.99
N ASN A 61 0.23 18.90 3.00
CA ASN A 61 0.45 19.27 4.39
C ASN A 61 0.65 18.01 5.25
N ASP A 62 1.09 18.21 6.50
CA ASP A 62 1.39 17.10 7.41
C ASP A 62 0.17 16.23 7.70
N GLU A 63 -1.02 16.83 7.79
CA GLU A 63 -2.27 16.10 8.03
C GLU A 63 -2.62 15.14 6.89
N LEU A 64 -2.49 15.59 5.64
CA LEU A 64 -2.77 14.77 4.46
C LEU A 64 -1.70 13.69 4.26
N ASN A 65 -0.44 14.01 4.56
CA ASN A 65 0.66 13.04 4.56
C ASN A 65 0.40 11.91 5.56
N GLU A 66 0.14 12.27 6.82
CA GLU A 66 -0.16 11.33 7.90
C GLU A 66 -1.40 10.50 7.57
N LYS A 67 -2.47 11.16 7.09
CA LYS A 67 -3.71 10.47 6.73
C LYS A 67 -3.47 9.42 5.64
N LEU A 68 -2.74 9.76 4.59
CA LEU A 68 -2.45 8.82 3.51
C LEU A 68 -1.55 7.67 3.99
N PHE A 69 -0.59 7.94 4.88
CA PHE A 69 0.24 6.90 5.49
C PHE A 69 -0.59 5.90 6.29
N ILE A 70 -1.49 6.39 7.16
CA ILE A 70 -2.35 5.55 8.00
C ILE A 70 -3.28 4.70 7.12
N LEU A 71 -3.96 5.31 6.15
CA LEU A 71 -4.89 4.60 5.26
C LEU A 71 -4.18 3.54 4.40
N SER A 72 -2.93 3.80 4.01
CA SER A 72 -2.12 2.85 3.25
C SER A 72 -1.36 1.84 4.10
N LYS A 73 -1.37 1.97 5.43
CA LYS A 73 -0.57 1.16 6.37
C LYS A 73 0.93 1.10 5.98
N GLY A 74 1.45 2.19 5.41
CA GLY A 74 2.82 2.29 4.90
C GLY A 74 3.11 1.46 3.63
N ASN A 75 2.07 1.03 2.90
CA ASN A 75 2.21 0.36 1.60
C ASN A 75 2.14 1.38 0.46
N ILE A 76 3.27 1.56 -0.24
CA ILE A 76 3.43 2.50 -1.36
C ILE A 76 2.38 2.28 -2.46
N GLY A 77 2.14 1.03 -2.87
CA GLY A 77 1.17 0.72 -3.92
C GLY A 77 -0.26 1.07 -3.50
N LEU A 78 -0.60 0.80 -2.23
CA LEU A 78 -1.91 1.16 -1.70
C LEU A 78 -2.09 2.68 -1.58
N ALA A 79 -1.05 3.42 -1.17
CA ALA A 79 -1.07 4.88 -1.13
C ALA A 79 -1.36 5.46 -2.53
N GLN A 80 -0.69 4.94 -3.57
CA GLN A 80 -0.96 5.35 -4.96
C GLN A 80 -2.40 5.06 -5.38
N MET A 81 -2.94 3.89 -5.02
CA MET A 81 -4.32 3.52 -5.35
C MET A 81 -5.34 4.45 -4.68
N ILE A 82 -5.15 4.73 -3.39
CA ILE A 82 -6.01 5.67 -2.63
C ILE A 82 -5.94 7.06 -3.25
N TYR A 83 -4.73 7.54 -3.57
CA TYR A 83 -4.52 8.86 -4.15
C TYR A 83 -5.18 9.01 -5.52
N ARG A 84 -4.98 8.02 -6.41
CA ARG A 84 -5.65 7.98 -7.71
C ARG A 84 -7.18 7.92 -7.57
N GLY A 85 -7.67 7.12 -6.62
CA GLY A 85 -9.10 7.03 -6.34
C GLY A 85 -9.69 8.35 -5.84
N ALA A 86 -8.95 9.09 -5.01
CA ALA A 86 -9.35 10.39 -4.51
C ALA A 86 -9.46 11.43 -5.63
N GLN A 87 -8.46 11.49 -6.51
CA GLN A 87 -8.50 12.37 -7.68
C GLN A 87 -9.70 12.06 -8.58
N LEU A 88 -9.93 10.78 -8.91
CA LEU A 88 -11.05 10.36 -9.75
C LEU A 88 -12.43 10.71 -9.15
N LYS A 89 -12.55 10.79 -7.83
CA LYS A 89 -13.82 11.18 -7.18
C LYS A 89 -14.10 12.67 -7.25
N VAL A 90 -13.07 13.51 -7.28
CA VAL A 90 -13.24 14.96 -7.27
C VAL A 90 -13.22 15.56 -8.67
N ILE A 91 -12.60 14.88 -9.65
CA ILE A 91 -12.62 15.29 -11.05
C ILE A 91 -14.06 15.41 -11.57
N GLY A 92 -14.40 16.56 -12.14
CA GLY A 92 -15.73 16.88 -12.66
C GLY A 92 -16.72 17.42 -11.63
N SER A 93 -16.35 17.53 -10.35
CA SER A 93 -17.22 18.09 -9.29
C SER A 93 -17.21 19.62 -9.22
N GLY A 94 -16.39 20.29 -10.04
CA GLY A 94 -16.19 21.75 -10.04
C GLY A 94 -15.20 22.23 -8.99
N ASN A 95 -15.26 21.70 -7.76
CA ASN A 95 -14.28 21.95 -6.70
C ASN A 95 -13.42 20.72 -6.46
N GLU A 96 -12.30 20.63 -7.18
CA GLU A 96 -11.48 19.42 -7.25
C GLU A 96 -10.41 19.32 -6.14
N ILE A 97 -10.72 19.79 -4.93
CA ILE A 97 -9.80 19.77 -3.79
C ILE A 97 -9.73 18.38 -3.16
N ILE A 98 -8.52 17.91 -2.89
CA ILE A 98 -8.29 16.65 -2.17
C ILE A 98 -8.32 16.92 -0.67
N THR A 99 -9.22 16.28 0.05
CA THR A 99 -9.31 16.39 1.52
C THR A 99 -9.11 15.03 2.19
N GLY A 100 -8.83 15.03 3.50
CA GLY A 100 -8.73 13.79 4.28
C GLY A 100 -10.01 12.93 4.21
N ALA A 101 -11.17 13.54 4.03
CA ALA A 101 -12.44 12.83 3.82
C ALA A 101 -12.48 12.11 2.47
N VAL A 102 -12.03 12.77 1.39
CA VAL A 102 -11.95 12.18 0.05
C VAL A 102 -10.95 11.01 0.04
N LEU A 103 -9.79 11.18 0.70
CA LEU A 103 -8.81 10.09 0.86
C LEU A 103 -9.43 8.88 1.58
N SER A 104 -10.16 9.12 2.68
CA SER A 104 -10.82 8.06 3.44
C SER A 104 -11.90 7.34 2.62
N ALA A 105 -12.67 8.08 1.83
CA ALA A 105 -13.70 7.53 0.94
C ALA A 105 -13.13 6.77 -0.27
N SER A 106 -11.82 6.85 -0.51
CA SER A 106 -11.12 6.26 -1.66
C SER A 106 -10.36 4.98 -1.30
N VAL A 107 -10.45 4.52 -0.05
CA VAL A 107 -9.87 3.25 0.36
C VAL A 107 -10.57 2.10 -0.36
N PRO A 108 -9.82 1.22 -1.06
CA PRO A 108 -10.41 0.06 -1.71
C PRO A 108 -11.10 -0.87 -0.70
N VAL A 109 -12.31 -1.34 -1.03
CA VAL A 109 -13.12 -2.22 -0.18
C VAL A 109 -12.36 -3.50 0.23
N LEU A 110 -11.57 -4.08 -0.67
CA LEU A 110 -10.80 -5.29 -0.36
C LEU A 110 -9.76 -5.08 0.74
N VAL A 111 -9.30 -3.84 0.95
CA VAL A 111 -8.31 -3.52 1.99
C VAL A 111 -9.00 -3.28 3.33
N SER A 112 -10.22 -2.74 3.35
CA SER A 112 -10.95 -2.53 4.61
C SER A 112 -11.30 -3.85 5.31
N HIS A 113 -11.56 -4.92 4.54
CA HIS A 113 -11.93 -6.24 5.07
C HIS A 113 -10.72 -7.12 5.45
N THR A 114 -9.48 -6.66 5.24
CA THR A 114 -8.29 -7.48 5.62
C THR A 114 -8.11 -7.65 7.12
N GLU A 115 -8.75 -6.82 7.95
CA GLU A 115 -8.73 -7.02 9.41
C GLU A 115 -9.66 -8.15 9.85
N GLU A 116 -10.81 -8.32 9.18
CA GLU A 116 -11.74 -9.43 9.42
C GLU A 116 -11.14 -10.80 9.06
N TYR A 117 -10.22 -10.84 8.09
CA TYR A 117 -9.56 -12.09 7.71
C TYR A 117 -8.60 -12.63 8.78
N LYS A 118 -8.02 -11.78 9.63
CA LYS A 118 -7.14 -12.24 10.72
C LYS A 118 -7.88 -13.01 11.81
N ASP A 119 -9.18 -12.75 11.97
CA ASP A 119 -10.01 -13.36 13.01
C ASP A 119 -10.79 -14.58 12.53
N THR A 120 -10.68 -14.93 11.24
CA THR A 120 -11.28 -16.17 10.74
C THR A 120 -10.37 -17.35 11.06
N PRO A 121 -10.78 -18.33 11.90
CA PRO A 121 -9.98 -19.52 12.11
C PRO A 121 -9.86 -20.26 10.78
N LEU A 122 -8.64 -20.67 10.42
CA LEU A 122 -8.43 -21.49 9.23
C LEU A 122 -9.26 -22.78 9.37
N PRO A 123 -10.14 -23.12 8.41
CA PRO A 123 -10.91 -24.36 8.46
C PRO A 123 -9.95 -25.52 8.24
N GLY A 124 -9.49 -26.16 9.32
CA GLY A 124 -8.62 -27.33 9.25
C GLY A 124 -7.67 -27.58 10.42
N GLY A 125 -7.60 -26.70 11.43
CA GLY A 125 -6.86 -26.99 12.66
C GLY A 125 -7.62 -27.99 13.54
N ARG A 126 -7.35 -29.30 13.36
CA ARG A 126 -7.66 -30.32 14.38
C ARG A 126 -6.37 -30.62 15.14
N ASP A 127 -6.51 -30.67 16.47
CA ASP A 127 -5.51 -31.10 17.45
C ASP A 127 -4.95 -32.50 17.17
#